data_AF-J1EAB9-F1
#
_entry.id   AF-J1EAB9-F1
#
_cell.length_a   1.000
_cell.length_b   1.000
_cell.length_c   1.000
_cell.angle_alpha   90.00
_cell.angle_beta   90.00
_cell.angle_gamma   90.00
#
_symmetry.space_group_name_H-M   'P 1'
#
loop_
_entity.id
_entity.type
_entity.pdbx_description
1 polymer ?
#
loop_
_entity_poly.entity_id
_entity_poly.type
_entity_poly.pdbx_seq_one_letter_code
_entity_poly.pdbx_strand_id
1 'polypeptide(L)' 'MTCTQQQLDDVLESLIALTDAATPAVQSDLLARLVLALAAEVDDAARLQAAIASVARSAGRSLQPALP' A
#
# COMPACT_ATOMS: atom_id res chain seq x y z
N MET A 1 -0.60 19.43 1.46
CA MET A 1 -2.07 19.48 1.54
C MET A 1 -2.51 18.30 2.38
N THR A 2 -3.29 18.52 3.44
CA THR A 2 -3.83 17.44 4.28
C THR A 2 -5.05 16.82 3.59
N CYS A 3 -5.07 15.49 3.43
CA CYS A 3 -6.27 14.79 2.95
C CYS A 3 -7.41 15.00 3.95
N THR A 4 -8.63 15.19 3.45
CA THR A 4 -9.84 15.17 4.28
C THR A 4 -10.17 13.74 4.67
N GLN A 5 -10.97 13.56 5.73
CA GLN A 5 -11.43 12.23 6.13
C GLN A 5 -12.21 11.54 5.01
N GLN A 6 -13.08 12.27 4.31
CA GLN A 6 -13.83 11.75 3.16
C GLN A 6 -12.90 11.19 2.06
N GLN A 7 -11.83 11.92 1.73
CA GLN A 7 -10.87 11.46 0.72
C GLN A 7 -10.16 10.17 1.15
N LEU A 8 -9.90 10.01 2.45
CA LEU A 8 -9.30 8.77 2.98
C LEU A 8 -10.30 7.61 2.92
N ASP A 9 -11.58 7.87 3.22
CA ASP A 9 -12.64 6.87 3.14
C ASP A 9 -12.87 6.40 1.68
N ASP A 10 -12.91 7.33 0.72
CA ASP A 10 -13.07 7.01 -0.71
C ASP A 10 -11.87 6.17 -1.23
N VAL A 11 -10.65 6.49 -0.79
CA VAL A 11 -9.44 5.71 -1.12
C VAL A 11 -9.53 4.31 -0.50
N LEU A 12 -9.98 4.18 0.75
CA LEU A 12 -10.14 2.89 1.41
C LEU A 12 -11.18 2.03 0.68
N GLU A 13 -12.32 2.60 0.30
CA GLU A 13 -13.36 1.90 -0.46
C GLU A 13 -12.82 1.37 -1.79
N SER A 14 -12.03 2.19 -2.51
CA SER A 14 -11.40 1.80 -3.77
C SER A 14 -10.39 0.64 -3.59
N LEU A 15 -9.62 0.64 -2.50
CA LEU A 15 -8.67 -0.43 -2.18
C LEU A 15 -9.38 -1.75 -1.84
N ILE A 16 -10.49 -1.67 -1.10
CA ILE A 16 -11.32 -2.84 -0.78
C ILE A 16 -11.90 -3.40 -2.08
N ALA A 17 -12.54 -2.58 -2.90
CA ALA A 17 -13.12 -3.01 -4.17
C ALA A 17 -12.09 -3.63 -5.13
N LEU A 18 -10.84 -3.13 -5.12
CA LEU A 18 -9.75 -3.68 -5.94
C LEU A 18 -9.38 -5.12 -5.54
N THR A 19 -9.50 -5.45 -4.26
CA THR A 19 -9.08 -6.75 -3.70
C THR A 19 -10.24 -7.69 -3.44
N ASP A 20 -11.47 -7.17 -3.43
CA ASP A 20 -12.68 -7.95 -3.25
C ASP A 20 -12.88 -8.97 -4.38
N ALA A 21 -13.36 -10.16 -4.03
CA ALA A 21 -13.50 -11.34 -4.90
C ALA A 21 -12.22 -11.89 -5.58
N ALA A 22 -11.04 -11.27 -5.41
CA ALA A 22 -9.80 -11.79 -5.95
C ALA A 22 -9.23 -12.93 -5.09
N THR A 23 -8.54 -13.90 -5.71
CA THR A 23 -7.80 -14.92 -4.95
C THR A 23 -6.61 -14.29 -4.21
N PRO A 24 -6.10 -14.90 -3.12
CA PRO A 24 -4.99 -14.32 -2.35
C PRO A 24 -3.73 -13.99 -3.17
N ALA A 25 -3.43 -14.81 -4.20
CA ALA A 25 -2.33 -14.58 -5.11
C ALA A 25 -2.55 -13.34 -5.99
N VAL A 26 -3.78 -13.15 -6.50
CA VAL A 26 -4.15 -11.99 -7.32
C VAL A 26 -4.21 -10.72 -6.48
N GLN A 27 -4.73 -10.79 -5.24
CA GLN A 27 -4.73 -9.65 -4.32
C GLN A 27 -3.29 -9.16 -4.06
N SER A 28 -2.35 -10.08 -3.85
CA SER A 28 -0.94 -9.75 -3.61
C SER A 28 -0.30 -9.07 -4.83
N ASP A 29 -0.58 -9.55 -6.04
CA ASP A 29 -0.10 -8.93 -7.28
C ASP A 29 -0.68 -7.52 -7.50
N LEU A 30 -1.99 -7.36 -7.31
CA LEU A 30 -2.66 -6.06 -7.46
C LEU A 30 -2.11 -5.01 -6.49
N LEU A 31 -1.92 -5.39 -5.22
CA LEU A 31 -1.32 -4.50 -4.23
C LEU A 31 0.12 -4.14 -4.56
N ALA A 32 0.94 -5.10 -5.03
CA ALA A 32 2.31 -4.83 -5.45
C ALA A 32 2.36 -3.84 -6.63
N ARG A 33 1.49 -4.03 -7.63
CA ARG A 33 1.38 -3.14 -8.80
C ARG A 33 0.91 -1.74 -8.41
N LEU A 34 -0.06 -1.63 -7.50
CA LEU A 34 -0.51 -0.34 -6.97
C LEU A 34 0.63 0.39 -6.24
N VAL A 35 1.36 -0.31 -5.38
CA VAL A 35 2.51 0.26 -4.65
C VAL A 35 3.57 0.77 -5.63
N LEU A 36 3.88 0.02 -6.69
CA LEU A 36 4.82 0.46 -7.73
C LEU A 36 4.33 1.69 -8.48
N ALA A 37 3.04 1.76 -8.83
CA ALA A 37 2.46 2.92 -9.49
C ALA A 37 2.53 4.16 -8.59
N LEU A 38 2.18 4.03 -7.30
CA LEU A 38 2.28 5.12 -6.33
C LEU A 38 3.73 5.56 -6.09
N ALA A 39 4.69 4.63 -6.12
CA ALA A 39 6.11 4.93 -6.01
C ALA A 39 6.59 5.86 -7.13
N ALA A 40 6.15 5.58 -8.36
CA ALA A 40 6.50 6.37 -9.54
C ALA A 40 5.93 7.80 -9.47
N GLU A 41 4.74 7.97 -8.88
CA GLU A 41 4.11 9.28 -8.73
C GLU A 41 4.67 10.11 -7.56
N VAL A 42 5.08 9.44 -6.48
CA VAL A 42 5.57 10.12 -5.26
C VAL A 42 7.07 10.47 -5.37
N ASP A 43 7.84 9.76 -6.20
CA ASP A 43 9.30 9.91 -6.38
C ASP A 43 10.10 9.92 -5.05
N ASP A 44 9.56 9.27 -4.01
CA ASP A 44 10.16 9.16 -2.68
C ASP A 44 10.03 7.72 -2.18
N ALA A 45 10.97 6.90 -2.65
CA ALA A 45 11.05 5.49 -2.30
C ALA A 45 11.25 5.26 -0.79
N ALA A 46 11.94 6.17 -0.10
CA ALA A 46 12.20 6.05 1.33
C ALA A 46 10.90 6.23 2.14
N ARG A 47 10.09 7.23 1.79
CA ARG A 47 8.79 7.47 2.41
C ARG A 47 7.82 6.33 2.15
N LEU A 48 7.84 5.75 0.96
CA LEU A 48 7.04 4.58 0.62
C LEU A 48 7.44 3.35 1.46
N GLN A 49 8.74 3.05 1.57
CA GLN A 49 9.24 1.96 2.40
C GLN A 49 8.88 2.16 3.88
N ALA A 50 8.97 3.38 4.39
CA ALA A 50 8.58 3.71 5.76
C ALA A 50 7.08 3.46 6.00
N ALA A 51 6.21 3.82 5.05
CA ALA A 51 4.78 3.55 5.13
C ALA A 51 4.48 2.05 5.15
N ILE A 52 5.12 1.27 4.27
CA ILE A 52 4.99 -0.20 4.21
C ILE A 52 5.44 -0.83 5.54
N ALA A 53 6.60 -0.41 6.05
CA ALA A 53 7.13 -0.91 7.33
C ALA A 53 6.20 -0.57 8.50
N SER A 54 5.56 0.60 8.48
CA SER A 54 4.56 0.99 9.49
C SER A 54 3.35 0.06 9.47
N VAL A 55 2.78 -0.21 8.28
CA VAL A 55 1.62 -1.12 8.13
C VAL A 55 1.99 -2.54 8.56
N ALA A 56 3.16 -3.03 8.16
CA ALA A 56 3.63 -4.36 8.56
C ALA A 56 3.77 -4.49 10.07
N ARG A 57 4.35 -3.47 10.73
CA ARG A 57 4.48 -3.45 12.20
C ARG A 57 3.12 -3.46 12.89
N SER A 58 2.15 -2.69 12.40
CA SER A 58 0.77 -2.71 12.91
C SER A 58 0.09 -4.08 12.74
N ALA A 59 0.47 -4.83 11.69
CA ALA A 59 0.02 -6.20 11.47
C ALA A 59 0.83 -7.26 12.25
N GLY A 60 1.72 -6.85 13.16
CA GLY A 60 2.58 -7.76 13.92
C GLY A 60 3.65 -8.46 13.09
N ARG A 61 3.97 -7.94 11.90
CA ARG A 61 5.00 -8.49 11.01
C ARG A 61 6.26 -7.63 11.01
N SER A 62 7.40 -8.28 10.84
CA SER A 62 8.67 -7.62 10.58
C SER A 62 9.05 -7.86 9.12
N LEU A 63 9.13 -6.78 8.35
CA LEU A 63 9.69 -6.84 7.00
C LEU A 63 11.19 -6.55 7.12
N GLN A 64 12.01 -7.53 6.79
CA GLN A 64 13.42 -7.24 6.55
C GLN A 64 13.52 -6.52 5.21
N PRO A 65 14.26 -5.39 5.11
CA PRO A 65 14.54 -4.81 3.82
C PRO A 65 15.25 -5.87 2.98
N ALA A 66 14.69 -6.19 1.81
CA ALA A 66 15.44 -6.91 0.80
C ALA A 66 16.61 -6.00 0.43
N LEU A 67 17.81 -6.34 0.93
CA LEU A 67 19.04 -5.65 0.59
C LEU A 67 19.24 -5.67 -0.94
N PRO A 68 19.89 -4.63 -1.51
CA PRO A 68 20.20 -4.55 -2.93
C PRO A 68 21.04 -5.72 -3.44
#